data_AF-A0AAN8JB92-F1
#
_entry.id   AF-A0AAN8JB92-F1
#
_cell.length_a   1.000
_cell.length_b   1.000
_cell.length_c   1.000
_cell.angle_alpha   90.00
_cell.angle_beta   90.00
_cell.angle_gamma   90.00
#
_symmetry.space_group_name_H-M   'P 1'
#
loop_
_entity.id
_entity.type
_entity.pdbx_description
1 polymer ?
#
loop_
_entity_poly.entity_id
_entity_poly.type
_entity_poly.pdbx_seq_one_letter_code
_entity_poly.pdbx_strand_id
1 'polypeptide(L)'
;MRFGSETSLEYKNFLANQWKDIIKFKRRPVTEAERKDALAAEREKTEEEKFGSREKREEKDKSREIREKDRSRERREKERSRERREKDRSRERREKDRKEDRSIVKTEKTGQRKDEGEKKEVASQGQDGKRLRPQGGHPGKEI
;
A
#
# COMPACT_ATOMS: atom_id res chain seq x y z
N MET A 1 25.85 89.45 -21.31
CA MET A 1 25.37 88.54 -20.25
C MET A 1 26.37 87.40 -20.10
N ARG A 2 27.13 87.34 -19.00
CA ARG A 2 28.01 86.20 -18.65
C ARG A 2 27.29 85.39 -17.58
N PHE A 3 26.44 84.45 -18.00
CA PHE A 3 25.89 83.43 -17.09
C PHE A 3 26.66 82.13 -17.33
N GLY A 4 27.21 81.53 -16.27
CA GLY A 4 27.43 80.08 -16.25
C GLY A 4 28.84 79.54 -16.00
N SER A 5 29.83 80.33 -15.57
CA SER A 5 31.17 79.77 -15.27
C SER A 5 31.31 79.19 -13.85
N GLU A 6 30.62 79.74 -12.86
CA GLU A 6 30.75 79.32 -11.45
C GLU A 6 30.00 78.01 -11.19
N THR A 7 28.76 77.89 -11.67
CA THR A 7 27.96 76.66 -11.56
C THR A 7 28.56 75.48 -12.34
N SER A 8 29.24 75.75 -13.45
CA SER A 8 29.92 74.71 -14.25
C SER A 8 31.14 74.14 -13.53
N LEU A 9 31.87 74.96 -12.77
CA LEU A 9 33.06 74.53 -12.04
C LEU A 9 32.69 73.70 -10.81
N GLU A 10 31.68 74.13 -10.06
CA GLU A 10 31.15 73.39 -8.91
C GLU A 10 30.61 72.02 -9.32
N TYR A 11 29.88 71.94 -10.43
CA TYR A 11 29.37 70.68 -10.96
C TYR A 11 30.49 69.71 -11.40
N LYS A 12 31.55 70.23 -12.03
CA LYS A 12 32.73 69.42 -12.39
C LYS A 12 33.46 68.90 -11.15
N ASN A 13 33.59 69.73 -10.11
CA ASN A 13 34.20 69.31 -8.85
C ASN A 13 33.36 68.26 -8.11
N PHE A 14 32.02 68.40 -8.12
CA PHE A 14 31.11 67.39 -7.57
C PHE A 14 31.26 66.04 -8.30
N LEU A 15 31.19 66.04 -9.63
CA LEU A 15 31.39 64.82 -10.42
C LEU A 15 32.78 64.22 -10.21
N ALA A 16 33.83 65.04 -10.16
CA ALA A 16 35.19 64.57 -9.92
C ALA A 16 35.32 63.88 -8.55
N ASN A 17 34.65 64.38 -7.52
CA ASN A 17 34.63 63.76 -6.21
C ASN A 17 33.82 62.45 -6.21
N GLN A 18 32.66 62.42 -6.86
CA GLN A 18 31.89 61.18 -7.06
C GLN A 18 32.72 60.09 -7.76
N TRP A 19 33.44 60.45 -8.82
CA TRP A 19 34.31 59.51 -9.54
C TRP A 19 35.47 59.00 -8.69
N LYS A 20 36.08 59.85 -7.86
CA LYS A 20 37.14 59.45 -6.93
C LYS A 20 36.64 58.44 -5.90
N ASP A 21 35.44 58.65 -5.36
CA ASP A 21 34.87 57.76 -4.35
C ASP A 21 34.48 56.42 -4.94
N ILE A 22 33.91 56.40 -6.16
CA ILE A 22 33.62 55.17 -6.91
C ILE A 22 34.91 54.39 -7.19
N ILE A 23 35.98 55.07 -7.61
CA ILE A 23 37.27 54.42 -7.89
C ILE A 23 37.89 53.87 -6.61
N LYS A 24 37.85 54.61 -5.50
CA LYS A 24 38.33 54.13 -4.20
C LYS A 24 37.55 52.91 -3.72
N PHE A 25 36.24 52.92 -3.87
CA PHE A 25 35.38 51.79 -3.50
C PHE A 25 35.68 50.55 -4.34
N LYS A 26 35.83 50.69 -5.67
CA LYS A 26 36.17 49.59 -6.57
C LYS A 26 37.60 49.07 -6.42
N ARG A 27 38.53 49.89 -5.92
CA ARG A 27 39.93 49.53 -5.67
C ARG A 27 40.20 49.03 -4.26
N ARG A 28 39.21 49.07 -3.36
CA ARG A 28 39.39 48.51 -2.02
C ARG A 28 39.65 47.01 -2.19
N PRO A 29 40.79 46.50 -1.70
CA PRO A 29 41.05 45.06 -1.74
C PRO A 29 39.97 44.37 -0.91
N VAL A 30 39.26 43.43 -1.53
CA VAL A 30 38.36 42.54 -0.79
C VAL A 30 39.23 41.81 0.23
N THR A 31 38.91 42.01 1.49
CA THR A 31 39.69 41.42 2.58
C THR A 31 39.53 39.92 2.58
N GLU A 32 40.50 39.20 3.14
CA GLU A 32 40.42 37.75 3.26
C GLU A 32 39.23 37.31 4.12
N ALA A 33 38.82 38.14 5.08
CA ALA A 33 37.62 37.95 5.89
C ALA A 33 36.34 38.00 5.03
N GLU A 34 36.16 39.05 4.23
CA GLU A 34 35.01 39.18 3.32
C GLU A 34 34.95 38.03 2.30
N ARG A 35 36.10 37.52 1.84
CA ARG A 35 36.15 36.33 0.97
C ARG A 35 35.76 35.05 1.70
N LYS A 36 36.20 34.87 2.94
CA LYS A 36 35.84 33.71 3.76
C LYS A 36 34.36 33.72 4.11
N ASP A 37 33.79 34.88 4.40
CA ASP A 37 32.36 35.04 4.67
C ASP A 37 31.52 34.75 3.43
N ALA A 38 31.93 35.23 2.25
CA ALA A 38 31.25 34.91 1.00
C ALA A 38 31.28 33.40 0.69
N LEU A 39 32.43 32.74 0.91
CA LEU A 39 32.56 31.29 0.76
C LEU A 39 31.75 30.51 1.80
N ALA A 40 31.63 31.01 3.03
CA ALA A 40 30.80 30.40 4.06
C ALA A 40 29.32 30.47 3.69
N ALA A 41 28.85 31.64 3.21
CA ALA A 41 27.48 31.82 2.74
C ALA A 41 27.14 30.95 1.52
N GLU A 42 28.09 30.71 0.62
CA GLU A 42 27.88 29.77 -0.48
C GLU A 42 27.80 28.32 0.00
N ARG A 43 28.65 27.92 0.95
CA ARG A 43 28.60 26.57 1.54
C ARG A 43 27.27 26.31 2.21
N GLU A 44 26.79 27.23 3.03
CA GLU A 44 25.50 27.14 3.72
C GLU A 44 24.33 26.96 2.73
N LYS A 45 24.28 27.75 1.66
CA LYS A 45 23.27 27.60 0.59
C LYS A 45 23.31 26.22 -0.07
N THR A 46 24.51 25.71 -0.37
CA THR A 46 24.63 24.39 -0.99
C THR A 46 24.27 23.25 -0.03
N GLU A 47 24.47 23.45 1.27
CA GLU A 47 24.08 22.47 2.28
C GLU A 47 22.57 22.45 2.46
N GLU A 48 21.91 23.60 2.62
CA GLU A 48 20.44 23.68 2.68
C GLU A 48 19.77 23.06 1.45
N GLU A 49 20.30 23.32 0.25
CA GLU A 49 19.78 22.72 -0.99
C GLU A 49 19.96 21.19 -1.01
N LYS A 50 21.11 20.69 -0.57
CA LYS A 50 21.39 19.23 -0.48
C LYS A 50 20.53 18.56 0.57
N PHE A 51 20.36 19.16 1.75
CA PHE A 51 19.54 18.62 2.83
C PHE A 51 18.05 18.62 2.43
N GLY A 52 17.54 19.72 1.90
CA GLY A 52 16.16 19.78 1.39
C GLY A 52 15.91 18.80 0.24
N SER A 53 16.91 18.56 -0.62
CA SER A 53 16.81 17.56 -1.69
C SER A 53 16.85 16.12 -1.15
N ARG A 54 17.59 15.87 -0.07
CA ARG A 54 17.67 14.56 0.57
C ARG A 54 16.37 14.22 1.29
N GLU A 55 15.82 15.16 2.06
CA GLU A 55 14.56 14.97 2.79
C GLU A 55 13.40 14.66 1.85
N LYS A 56 13.28 15.40 0.74
CA LYS A 56 12.27 15.14 -0.30
C LYS A 56 12.44 13.78 -0.97
N ARG A 57 13.68 13.26 -1.10
CA ARG A 57 13.92 11.91 -1.63
C ARG A 57 13.50 10.85 -0.62
N GLU A 58 13.86 11.01 0.65
CA GLU A 58 13.51 10.07 1.72
C GLU A 58 11.99 9.99 1.92
N GLU A 59 11.27 11.12 1.85
CA GLU A 59 9.80 11.14 1.91
C GLU A 59 9.17 10.39 0.72
N LYS A 60 9.67 10.65 -0.49
CA LYS A 60 9.20 9.98 -1.72
C LYS A 60 9.44 8.47 -1.67
N ASP A 61 10.57 8.04 -1.13
CA ASP A 61 10.91 6.62 -1.00
C ASP A 61 10.03 5.93 0.05
N LYS A 62 9.79 6.56 1.21
CA LYS A 62 8.81 6.07 2.21
C LYS A 62 7.40 5.95 1.61
N SER A 63 6.96 6.95 0.84
CA SER A 63 5.65 6.93 0.17
C SER A 63 5.54 5.79 -0.85
N ARG A 64 6.61 5.53 -1.61
CA ARG A 64 6.69 4.39 -2.54
C ARG A 64 6.62 3.06 -1.79
N GLU A 65 7.36 2.92 -0.70
CA GLU A 65 7.40 1.70 0.10
C GLU A 65 6.02 1.36 0.68
N ILE A 66 5.29 2.34 1.23
CA ILE A 66 3.92 2.15 1.74
C ILE A 66 3.00 1.67 0.61
N ARG A 67 3.01 2.37 -0.52
CA ARG A 67 2.18 2.02 -1.69
C ARG A 67 2.50 0.61 -2.21
N GLU A 68 3.76 0.20 -2.17
CA GLU A 68 4.18 -1.13 -2.60
C GLU A 68 3.72 -2.21 -1.61
N LYS A 69 3.82 -1.96 -0.30
CA LYS A 69 3.28 -2.84 0.74
C LYS A 69 1.76 -3.03 0.60
N ASP A 70 1.02 -1.96 0.34
CA ASP A 70 -0.44 -2.03 0.16
C ASP A 70 -0.81 -2.86 -1.08
N ARG A 71 -0.14 -2.62 -2.21
CA ARG A 71 -0.33 -3.44 -3.43
C ARG A 71 0.02 -4.91 -3.19
N SER A 72 1.07 -5.19 -2.42
CA SER A 72 1.48 -6.55 -2.06
C SER A 72 0.42 -7.25 -1.19
N ARG A 73 -0.12 -6.54 -0.20
CA ARG A 73 -1.24 -7.04 0.64
C ARG A 73 -2.47 -7.35 -0.20
N GLU A 74 -2.87 -6.42 -1.07
CA GLU A 74 -4.02 -6.59 -1.96
C GLU A 74 -3.88 -7.83 -2.86
N ARG A 75 -2.68 -8.05 -3.43
CA ARG A 75 -2.40 -9.24 -4.24
C ARG A 75 -2.55 -10.53 -3.44
N ARG A 76 -1.96 -10.59 -2.24
CA ARG A 76 -2.06 -11.77 -1.35
C ARG A 76 -3.50 -12.03 -0.92
N GLU A 77 -4.28 -10.99 -0.67
CA GLU A 77 -5.70 -11.14 -0.31
C GLU A 77 -6.53 -11.68 -1.47
N LYS A 78 -6.33 -11.14 -2.68
CA LYS A 78 -6.97 -11.66 -3.91
C LYS A 78 -6.62 -13.12 -4.16
N GLU A 79 -5.36 -13.50 -3.96
CA GLU A 79 -4.91 -14.88 -4.09
C GLU A 79 -5.58 -15.82 -3.08
N ARG A 80 -5.57 -15.47 -1.78
CA ARG A 80 -6.27 -16.23 -0.74
C ARG A 80 -7.76 -16.38 -1.01
N SER A 81 -8.40 -15.32 -1.54
CA SER A 81 -9.82 -15.36 -1.91
C SER A 81 -10.09 -16.32 -3.08
N ARG A 82 -9.22 -16.33 -4.10
CA ARG A 82 -9.29 -17.29 -5.21
C ARG A 82 -9.10 -18.72 -4.71
N GLU A 83 -8.10 -18.95 -3.86
CA GLU A 83 -7.81 -20.26 -3.29
C GLU A 83 -9.00 -20.82 -2.49
N ARG A 84 -9.65 -19.99 -1.67
CA ARG A 84 -10.87 -20.40 -0.93
C ARG A 84 -11.99 -20.80 -1.88
N ARG A 85 -12.28 -19.98 -2.88
CA ARG A 85 -13.32 -20.27 -3.89
C ARG A 85 -13.02 -21.56 -4.66
N GLU A 86 -11.75 -21.82 -4.95
CA GLU A 86 -11.32 -23.04 -5.64
C GLU A 86 -11.49 -24.28 -4.74
N LYS A 87 -11.10 -24.18 -3.47
CA LYS A 87 -11.33 -25.23 -2.47
C LYS A 87 -12.82 -25.54 -2.31
N ASP A 88 -13.67 -24.52 -2.25
CA ASP A 88 -15.12 -24.70 -2.13
C ASP A 88 -15.70 -25.38 -3.38
N ARG A 89 -15.32 -24.96 -4.58
CA ARG A 89 -15.71 -25.64 -5.84
C ARG A 89 -15.23 -27.07 -5.90
N SER A 90 -14.01 -27.35 -5.43
CA SER A 90 -13.45 -28.71 -5.39
C SER A 90 -14.24 -29.61 -4.43
N ARG A 91 -14.59 -29.09 -3.25
CA ARG A 91 -15.46 -29.79 -2.28
C ARG A 91 -16.83 -30.08 -2.87
N GLU A 92 -17.44 -29.10 -3.53
CA GLU A 92 -18.75 -29.25 -4.16
C GLU A 92 -18.77 -30.36 -5.21
N ARG A 93 -17.73 -30.42 -6.07
CA ARG A 93 -17.58 -31.50 -7.06
C ARG A 93 -17.49 -32.86 -6.39
N ARG A 94 -16.59 -33.03 -5.42
CA ARG A 94 -16.44 -34.29 -4.67
C ARG A 94 -17.72 -34.71 -3.96
N GLU A 95 -18.53 -33.77 -3.48
CA GLU A 95 -19.81 -34.07 -2.84
C GLU A 95 -20.86 -34.52 -3.85
N LYS A 96 -20.89 -33.91 -5.06
CA LYS A 96 -21.73 -34.35 -6.17
C LYS A 96 -21.38 -35.78 -6.59
N ASP A 97 -20.10 -36.06 -6.84
CA ASP A 97 -19.62 -37.40 -7.20
C ASP A 97 -20.05 -38.44 -6.16
N ARG A 98 -19.86 -38.15 -4.86
CA ARG A 98 -20.28 -39.05 -3.77
C ARG A 98 -21.79 -39.26 -3.70
N LYS A 99 -22.60 -38.26 -4.04
CA LYS A 99 -24.07 -38.37 -4.06
C LYS A 99 -24.52 -39.22 -5.25
N GLU A 100 -23.89 -39.05 -6.41
CA GLU A 100 -24.11 -39.85 -7.60
C GLU A 100 -23.77 -41.32 -7.33
N ASP A 101 -22.58 -41.62 -6.79
CA ASP A 101 -22.18 -42.98 -6.40
C ASP A 101 -23.19 -43.63 -5.44
N ARG A 102 -23.63 -42.88 -4.42
CA ARG A 102 -24.64 -43.36 -3.46
C ARG A 102 -26.00 -43.60 -4.11
N SER A 103 -26.36 -42.84 -5.13
CA SER A 103 -27.62 -43.02 -5.83
C SER A 103 -27.61 -44.29 -6.68
N ILE A 104 -26.48 -44.57 -7.36
CA ILE A 104 -26.27 -45.78 -8.16
C ILE A 104 -26.33 -47.03 -7.28
N VAL A 105 -25.61 -47.05 -6.16
CA VAL A 105 -25.61 -48.19 -5.21
C VAL A 105 -27.01 -48.43 -4.62
N LYS A 106 -27.78 -47.38 -4.36
CA LYS A 106 -29.16 -47.52 -3.88
C LYS A 106 -30.05 -48.16 -4.94
N THR A 107 -29.93 -47.73 -6.20
CA THR A 107 -30.72 -48.30 -7.30
C THR A 107 -30.37 -49.77 -7.56
N GLU A 108 -29.10 -50.15 -7.51
CA GLU A 108 -28.67 -51.55 -7.65
C GLU A 108 -29.19 -52.43 -6.51
N LYS A 109 -29.10 -51.95 -5.25
CA LYS A 109 -29.60 -52.69 -4.09
C LYS A 109 -31.12 -52.85 -4.07
N THR A 110 -31.86 -51.90 -4.65
CA THR A 110 -33.32 -52.05 -4.84
C THR A 110 -33.69 -52.89 -6.05
N GLY A 111 -32.83 -52.99 -7.06
CA GLY A 111 -32.99 -53.89 -8.20
C GLY A 111 -32.86 -55.36 -7.77
N GLN A 112 -31.82 -55.69 -6.98
CA GLN A 112 -31.61 -57.05 -6.47
C GLN A 112 -32.72 -57.54 -5.52
N ARG A 113 -33.43 -56.65 -4.84
CA ARG A 113 -34.55 -57.03 -3.96
C ARG A 113 -35.85 -57.35 -4.69
N LYS A 114 -35.96 -57.05 -5.99
CA LYS A 114 -37.17 -57.38 -6.78
C LYS A 114 -37.14 -58.78 -7.38
N ASP A 115 -35.98 -59.42 -7.44
CA ASP A 115 -35.85 -60.78 -7.99
C ASP A 115 -35.92 -61.89 -6.92
N GLU A 116 -35.90 -61.55 -5.62
CA GLU A 116 -35.99 -62.52 -4.51
C GLU A 116 -37.37 -62.52 -3.81
N GLY A 117 -38.40 -61.94 -4.44
CA GLY A 117 -39.69 -61.62 -3.81
C GLY A 117 -40.91 -62.42 -4.26
N GLU A 118 -40.77 -63.58 -4.92
CA GLU A 118 -41.87 -64.54 -5.11
C GLU A 118 -41.58 -65.80 -4.30
N LYS A 119 -41.91 -65.79 -3.01
CA LYS A 119 -42.41 -66.95 -2.25
C LYS A 119 -42.67 -66.62 -0.77
N LYS A 120 -43.94 -66.88 -0.41
CA LYS A 120 -44.48 -67.29 0.90
C LYS A 120 -45.17 -66.24 1.77
N GLU A 121 -46.47 -66.52 1.96
CA GLU A 121 -47.28 -66.24 3.14
C GLU A 121 -46.54 -66.54 4.45
N VAL A 122 -46.80 -65.77 5.51
CA VAL A 122 -47.61 -66.13 6.71
C VAL A 122 -47.44 -65.01 7.76
N ALA A 123 -48.53 -64.78 8.50
CA ALA A 123 -48.82 -63.80 9.54
C ALA A 123 -47.74 -63.51 10.62
N SER A 124 -47.75 -62.30 11.19
CA SER A 124 -48.25 -62.07 12.57
C SER A 124 -48.23 -60.59 12.98
N GLN A 125 -49.26 -60.20 13.75
CA GLN A 125 -49.40 -58.98 14.55
C GLN A 125 -48.17 -58.64 15.42
N GLY A 126 -47.96 -57.35 15.74
CA GLY A 126 -47.10 -56.99 16.88
C GLY A 126 -46.64 -55.54 16.99
N GLN A 127 -47.54 -54.66 17.46
CA GLN A 127 -47.33 -53.56 18.42
C GLN A 127 -46.24 -52.47 18.23
N ASP A 128 -46.77 -51.24 18.14
CA ASP A 128 -46.30 -49.98 18.72
C ASP A 128 -45.01 -49.94 19.55
N GLY A 129 -44.10 -49.02 19.18
CA GLY A 129 -42.94 -48.63 19.99
C GLY A 129 -42.46 -47.22 19.68
N LYS A 130 -42.99 -46.24 20.43
CA LYS A 130 -42.64 -44.82 20.39
C LYS A 130 -41.19 -44.56 20.85
N ARG A 131 -40.54 -43.60 20.18
CA ARG A 131 -39.52 -42.63 20.65
C ARG A 131 -38.24 -43.17 21.33
N LEU A 132 -37.09 -42.62 20.93
CA LEU A 132 -36.24 -41.78 21.78
C LEU A 132 -35.15 -41.10 20.92
N ARG A 133 -35.13 -39.76 20.92
CA ARG A 133 -33.98 -38.96 20.46
C ARG A 133 -32.87 -39.08 21.50
N PRO A 134 -31.61 -39.31 21.14
CA PRO A 134 -30.51 -38.89 21.99
C PRO A 134 -30.27 -37.40 21.74
N GLN A 135 -30.67 -36.58 22.71
CA GLN A 135 -30.03 -35.29 22.95
C GLN A 135 -28.66 -35.55 23.57
N GLY A 136 -27.66 -34.85 23.08
CA GLY A 136 -26.32 -34.80 23.68
C GLY A 136 -25.39 -34.21 22.63
N GLY A 137 -24.75 -33.07 22.82
CA GLY A 137 -24.58 -32.24 24.00
C GLY A 137 -23.32 -31.45 23.71
N HIS A 138 -23.45 -30.15 23.47
CA HIS A 138 -22.31 -29.24 23.49
C HIS A 138 -21.91 -29.03 24.96
N PRO A 139 -20.61 -29.14 25.26
CA PRO A 139 -19.89 -28.01 25.82
C PRO A 139 -18.58 -27.82 25.01
N GLY A 140 -18.17 -26.61 24.61
CA GLY A 140 -17.99 -25.44 25.45
C GLY A 140 -16.59 -25.49 26.09
N LYS A 141 -15.65 -24.68 25.55
CA LYS A 141 -14.45 -24.06 26.16
C LYS A 141 -13.50 -23.63 25.03
N GLU A 142 -13.38 -22.35 24.70
CA GLU A 142 -12.58 -21.32 25.41
C GLU A 142 -11.18 -21.81 25.77
N ILE A 143 -10.17 -21.40 24.98
CA ILE A 143 -9.08 -20.46 25.35
C ILE A 143 -8.67 -19.70 24.08
#